data_AF-A0AAW4MFE1-F1
#
_entry.id   AF-A0AAW4MFE1-F1
#
_cell.length_a   1.000
_cell.length_b   1.000
_cell.length_c   1.000
_cell.angle_alpha   90.00
_cell.angle_beta   90.00
_cell.angle_gamma   90.00
#
_symmetry.space_group_name_H-M   'P 1'
#
loop_
_entity.id
_entity.type
_entity.pdbx_description
1 polymer ?
#
loop_
_entity_poly.entity_id
_entity_poly.type
_entity_poly.pdbx_seq_one_letter_code
_entity_poly.pdbx_strand_id
1 'polypeptide(L)'
;AERFSEILKEFFMRERKYDDAGLTPKERFQERQSLETKELLIELRSLLDSEQSKDSEFRSRYYKEALNYLNRFWKEIFAYLDDGELPIDNNLAERTIRKLTTQRNNSLHYGSDAGAEMAATYHSVTGTVKLHGSSIWNFIGTFFKNIFNGCRDYVNMVPDKITLA
;
A
#
# COMPACT_ATOMS: atom_id res chain seq x y z
N ALA A 1 20.16 -10.80 11.88
CA ALA A 1 18.70 -10.59 12.04
C ALA A 1 18.37 -9.42 12.97
N GLU A 2 18.88 -9.39 14.20
CA GLU A 2 18.59 -8.32 15.17
C GLU A 2 18.96 -6.92 14.66
N ARG A 3 20.17 -6.76 14.11
CA ARG A 3 20.64 -5.50 13.52
C ARG A 3 19.78 -4.98 12.36
N PHE A 4 19.22 -5.87 11.53
CA PHE A 4 18.25 -5.46 10.50
C PHE A 4 16.99 -4.87 11.14
N SER A 5 16.50 -5.50 12.21
CA SER A 5 15.32 -5.04 12.93
C SER A 5 15.55 -3.67 13.56
N GLU A 6 16.73 -3.42 14.12
CA GLU A 6 17.11 -2.13 14.71
C GLU A 6 17.10 -1.00 13.67
N ILE A 7 17.74 -1.20 12.52
CA ILE A 7 17.78 -0.19 11.46
C ILE A 7 16.37 0.06 10.90
N LEU A 8 15.59 -0.99 10.65
CA LEU A 8 14.22 -0.86 10.17
C LEU A 8 13.32 -0.13 11.18
N LYS A 9 13.49 -0.38 12.49
CA LYS A 9 12.78 0.36 13.54
C LYS A 9 13.06 1.86 13.45
N GLU A 10 14.29 2.28 13.16
CA GLU A 10 14.62 3.70 13.05
C GLU A 10 13.85 4.37 11.90
N PHE A 11 13.73 3.73 10.73
CA PHE A 11 12.89 4.24 9.64
C PHE A 11 11.43 4.45 10.09
N PHE A 12 10.84 3.46 10.76
CA PHE A 12 9.47 3.59 11.27
C PHE A 12 9.31 4.64 12.38
N MET A 13 10.31 4.79 13.25
CA MET A 13 10.28 5.83 14.29
C MET A 13 10.35 7.23 13.69
N ARG A 14 11.12 7.42 12.62
CA ARG A 14 11.16 8.69 11.88
C ARG A 14 9.82 9.03 11.25
N GLU A 15 9.23 8.08 10.53
CA GLU A 15 7.90 8.27 9.92
C GLU A 15 6.84 8.61 10.97
N ARG A 16 6.88 7.95 12.13
CA ARG A 16 6.00 8.30 13.26
C ARG A 16 6.21 9.74 13.75
N LYS A 17 7.46 10.18 13.88
CA LYS A 17 7.76 11.58 14.26
C LYS A 17 7.19 12.57 13.24
N TYR A 18 7.24 12.24 11.95
CA TYR A 18 6.69 13.08 10.88
C TYR A 18 5.16 13.14 10.94
N ASP A 19 4.50 12.02 11.24
CA ASP A 19 3.06 11.96 11.48
C ASP A 19 2.66 12.77 12.72
N ASP A 20 3.36 12.59 13.85
CA ASP A 20 3.09 13.28 15.12
C ASP A 20 3.31 14.81 14.99
N ALA A 21 4.26 15.23 14.16
CA ALA A 21 4.51 16.63 13.83
C ALA A 21 3.53 17.21 12.78
N GLY A 22 2.70 16.37 12.15
CA GLY A 22 1.75 16.80 11.13
C GLY A 22 2.41 17.33 9.86
N LEU A 23 3.59 16.81 9.48
CA LEU A 23 4.32 17.29 8.31
C LEU A 23 3.51 17.14 7.03
N THR A 24 3.53 18.17 6.20
CA THR A 24 3.01 18.11 4.82
C THR A 24 3.81 17.12 3.97
N PRO A 25 3.27 16.61 2.85
CA PRO A 25 4.03 15.73 1.94
C PRO A 25 5.37 16.34 1.50
N LYS A 26 5.40 17.67 1.26
CA LYS A 26 6.63 18.37 0.86
C LYS A 26 7.68 18.39 1.96
N GLU A 27 7.29 18.72 3.20
CA GLU A 27 8.21 18.73 4.36
C GLU A 27 8.69 17.31 4.67
N ARG A 28 7.79 16.32 4.62
CA ARG A 28 8.11 14.91 4.80
C ARG A 28 9.14 14.42 3.77
N PHE A 29 8.96 14.79 2.51
CA PHE A 29 9.95 14.51 1.47
C PHE A 29 11.31 15.14 1.81
N GLN A 30 11.35 16.40 2.25
CA GLN A 30 12.60 17.06 2.64
C GLN A 30 13.31 16.33 3.79
N GLU A 31 12.57 15.93 4.82
CA GLU A 31 13.11 15.16 5.95
C GLU A 31 13.59 13.75 5.54
N ARG A 32 12.90 13.10 4.59
CA ARG A 32 13.34 11.81 4.01
C ARG A 32 14.66 11.94 3.25
N GLN A 33 14.99 13.13 2.75
CA GLN A 33 16.26 13.43 2.06
C GLN A 33 17.39 13.86 3.02
N SER A 34 17.16 13.84 4.34
CA SER A 34 18.15 14.22 5.35
C SER A 34 19.38 13.30 5.32
N LEU A 35 20.49 13.78 5.89
CA LEU A 35 21.72 13.02 5.99
C LEU A 35 21.51 11.73 6.79
N GLU A 36 20.78 11.82 7.89
CA GLU A 36 20.54 10.69 8.79
C GLU A 36 19.72 9.58 8.11
N THR A 37 18.70 9.93 7.32
CA THR A 37 17.91 8.94 6.57
C THR A 37 18.79 8.24 5.52
N LYS A 38 19.69 8.97 4.87
CA LYS A 38 20.66 8.43 3.91
C LYS A 38 21.70 7.54 4.58
N GLU A 39 22.17 7.90 5.78
CA GLU A 39 23.10 7.07 6.56
C GLU A 39 22.47 5.73 6.94
N LEU A 40 21.21 5.72 7.36
CA LEU A 40 20.47 4.49 7.65
C LEU A 40 20.32 3.58 6.41
N LEU A 41 20.05 4.17 5.24
CA LEU A 41 20.01 3.43 3.97
C LEU A 41 21.35 2.79 3.65
N ILE A 42 22.45 3.55 3.81
CA ILE A 42 23.81 3.07 3.56
C ILE A 42 24.16 1.96 4.54
N GLU A 43 23.83 2.12 5.82
CA GLU A 43 24.07 1.09 6.85
C GLU A 43 23.30 -0.20 6.52
N LEU A 44 22.00 -0.07 6.19
CA LEU A 44 21.17 -1.21 5.83
C LEU A 44 21.69 -1.93 4.59
N ARG A 45 22.10 -1.17 3.57
CA ARG A 45 22.67 -1.73 2.33
C ARG A 45 23.98 -2.45 2.61
N SER A 46 24.86 -1.83 3.38
CA SER A 46 26.15 -2.42 3.76
C SER A 46 25.96 -3.72 4.57
N LEU A 47 24.97 -3.74 5.48
CA LEU A 47 24.62 -4.93 6.23
C LEU A 47 24.07 -6.03 5.32
N LEU A 48 23.19 -5.69 4.38
CA LEU A 48 22.66 -6.64 3.39
C LEU A 48 23.77 -7.27 2.55
N ASP A 49 24.67 -6.45 1.99
CA ASP A 49 25.76 -6.92 1.14
C ASP A 49 26.73 -7.82 1.93
N SER A 50 27.07 -7.43 3.17
CA SER A 50 27.89 -8.24 4.10
C SER A 50 27.24 -9.58 4.45
N GLU A 51 25.92 -9.60 4.66
CA GLU A 51 25.20 -10.83 4.95
C GLU A 51 25.07 -11.71 3.72
N GLN A 52 24.95 -11.15 2.52
CA GLN A 52 24.91 -11.91 1.28
C GLN A 52 26.26 -12.56 0.95
N SER A 53 27.38 -11.91 1.25
CA SER A 53 28.73 -12.45 0.99
C SER A 53 29.15 -13.61 1.92
N LYS A 54 28.48 -13.79 3.06
CA LYS A 54 28.75 -14.90 3.99
C LYS A 54 28.32 -16.24 3.40
N ASP A 55 28.97 -17.32 3.83
CA ASP A 55 28.57 -18.67 3.42
C ASP A 55 27.09 -18.95 3.75
N SER A 56 26.41 -19.64 2.84
CA SER A 56 24.99 -19.93 2.95
C SER A 56 24.66 -21.20 3.71
N GLU A 57 25.65 -22.05 4.00
CA GLU A 57 25.44 -23.38 4.63
C GLU A 57 24.77 -23.31 6.01
N PHE A 58 24.95 -22.22 6.76
CA PHE A 58 24.37 -22.05 8.10
C PHE A 58 23.13 -21.15 8.15
N ARG A 59 22.58 -20.76 6.99
CA ARG A 59 21.40 -19.88 6.93
C ARG A 59 20.12 -20.68 6.80
N SER A 60 19.13 -20.33 7.61
CA SER A 60 17.78 -20.86 7.40
C SER A 60 17.24 -20.42 6.04
N ARG A 61 16.41 -21.28 5.44
CA ARG A 61 15.74 -20.98 4.16
C ARG A 61 15.01 -19.63 4.21
N TYR A 62 14.25 -19.39 5.28
CA TYR A 62 13.49 -18.15 5.46
C TYR A 62 14.39 -16.91 5.53
N TYR A 63 15.54 -17.01 6.20
CA TYR A 63 16.48 -15.88 6.26
C TYR A 63 17.09 -15.58 4.89
N LYS A 64 17.44 -16.62 4.13
CA LYS A 64 17.92 -16.47 2.75
C LYS A 64 16.85 -15.84 1.83
N GLU A 65 15.61 -16.29 1.94
CA GLU A 65 14.48 -15.70 1.21
C GLU A 65 14.27 -14.23 1.57
N ALA A 66 14.34 -13.85 2.85
CA ALA A 66 14.20 -12.47 3.28
C ALA A 66 15.31 -11.56 2.74
N LEU A 67 16.58 -11.99 2.78
CA LEU A 67 17.71 -11.22 2.22
C LEU A 67 17.56 -11.05 0.70
N ASN A 68 17.17 -12.13 0.00
CA ASN A 68 16.94 -12.07 -1.44
C ASN A 68 15.78 -11.14 -1.80
N TYR A 69 14.72 -11.16 -1.00
CA TYR A 69 13.57 -10.29 -1.18
C TYR A 69 13.97 -8.81 -1.00
N LEU A 70 14.64 -8.49 0.11
CA LEU A 70 15.12 -7.13 0.38
C LEU A 70 16.06 -6.63 -0.73
N ASN A 71 16.95 -7.48 -1.24
CA ASN A 71 17.84 -7.11 -2.34
C ASN A 71 17.10 -6.92 -3.67
N ARG A 72 16.18 -7.84 -4.00
CA ARG A 72 15.43 -7.79 -5.26
C ARG A 72 14.53 -6.57 -5.34
N PHE A 73 13.86 -6.23 -4.24
CA PHE A 73 12.87 -5.15 -4.17
C PHE A 73 13.40 -3.89 -3.50
N TRP A 74 14.71 -3.68 -3.51
CA TRP A 74 15.34 -2.57 -2.80
C TRP A 74 14.75 -1.21 -3.23
N LYS A 75 14.57 -1.00 -4.54
CA LYS A 75 14.03 0.26 -5.07
C LYS A 75 12.57 0.45 -4.67
N GLU A 76 11.79 -0.62 -4.72
CA GLU A 76 10.35 -0.60 -4.46
C GLU A 76 10.05 -0.41 -2.96
N ILE A 77 10.80 -1.08 -2.09
CA ILE A 77 10.66 -0.94 -0.62
C ILE A 77 10.97 0.49 -0.18
N PHE A 78 11.92 1.17 -0.84
CA PHE A 78 12.33 2.52 -0.49
C PHE A 78 11.74 3.61 -1.39
N ALA A 79 10.82 3.28 -2.30
CA ALA A 79 10.18 4.25 -3.19
C ALA A 79 9.45 5.37 -2.45
N TYR A 80 8.97 5.10 -1.23
CA TYR A 80 8.35 6.12 -0.39
C TYR A 80 9.31 7.27 -0.03
N LEU A 81 10.63 7.06 -0.06
CA LEU A 81 11.59 8.14 0.19
C LEU A 81 11.59 9.22 -0.90
N ASP A 82 11.14 8.86 -2.10
CA ASP A 82 11.10 9.74 -3.27
C ASP A 82 9.78 10.51 -3.40
N ASP A 83 8.74 10.14 -2.62
CA ASP A 83 7.42 10.78 -2.67
C ASP A 83 6.80 10.88 -1.27
N GLY A 84 6.62 12.12 -0.81
CA GLY A 84 6.07 12.46 0.50
C GLY A 84 4.62 12.02 0.74
N GLU A 85 3.85 11.69 -0.31
CA GLU A 85 2.49 11.18 -0.18
C GLU A 85 2.46 9.68 0.12
N LEU A 86 3.54 8.95 -0.20
CA LEU A 86 3.60 7.52 0.00
C LEU A 86 3.87 7.17 1.47
N PRO A 87 3.08 6.25 2.05
CA PRO A 87 3.40 5.66 3.34
C PRO A 87 4.58 4.69 3.22
N ILE A 88 5.33 4.52 4.32
CA ILE A 88 6.43 3.55 4.42
C ILE A 88 5.99 2.09 4.28
N ASP A 89 4.72 1.80 4.55
CA ASP A 89 4.16 0.45 4.49
C ASP A 89 2.84 0.42 3.70
N ASN A 90 2.41 -0.78 3.29
CA ASN A 90 1.15 -0.94 2.58
C ASN A 90 -0.05 -1.13 3.52
N ASN A 91 0.07 -0.96 4.84
CA ASN A 91 -0.95 -1.39 5.82
C ASN A 91 -2.37 -0.88 5.51
N LEU A 92 -2.51 0.29 4.87
CA LEU A 92 -3.80 0.79 4.39
C LEU A 92 -4.42 -0.10 3.31
N ALA A 93 -3.64 -0.46 2.29
CA ALA A 93 -4.06 -1.36 1.22
C ALA A 93 -4.38 -2.76 1.76
N GLU A 94 -3.49 -3.33 2.58
CA GLU A 94 -3.69 -4.61 3.25
C GLU A 94 -4.97 -4.66 4.11
N ARG A 95 -5.20 -3.62 4.94
CA ARG A 95 -6.43 -3.52 5.75
C ARG A 95 -7.68 -3.43 4.87
N THR A 96 -7.58 -2.79 3.71
CA THR A 96 -8.68 -2.64 2.76
C THR A 96 -9.01 -3.97 2.08
N ILE A 97 -8.00 -4.68 1.57
CA ILE A 97 -8.19 -5.96 0.88
C ILE A 97 -8.57 -7.10 1.82
N ARG A 98 -8.19 -7.03 3.11
CA ARG A 98 -8.44 -8.10 4.08
C ARG A 98 -9.91 -8.46 4.22
N LYS A 99 -10.82 -7.49 4.14
CA LYS A 99 -12.28 -7.74 4.20
C LYS A 99 -12.74 -8.62 3.04
N LEU A 100 -12.23 -8.36 1.84
CA LEU A 100 -12.48 -9.17 0.66
C LEU A 100 -11.91 -10.58 0.81
N THR A 101 -10.67 -10.70 1.31
CA THR A 101 -10.03 -12.00 1.54
C THR A 101 -10.82 -12.86 2.53
N THR A 102 -11.33 -12.27 3.62
CA THR A 102 -12.19 -12.98 4.57
C THR A 102 -13.51 -13.40 3.92
N GLN A 103 -14.15 -12.52 3.14
CA GLN A 103 -15.39 -12.86 2.44
C GLN A 103 -15.19 -13.99 1.43
N ARG A 104 -14.10 -13.97 0.67
CA ARG A 104 -13.75 -15.03 -0.29
C ARG A 104 -13.59 -16.39 0.40
N ASN A 105 -12.95 -16.42 1.56
CA ASN A 105 -12.81 -17.65 2.35
C ASN A 105 -14.19 -18.18 2.80
N ASN A 106 -15.14 -17.30 3.08
CA ASN A 106 -16.49 -17.68 3.51
C ASN A 106 -17.41 -18.08 2.35
N SER A 107 -17.23 -17.52 1.15
CA SER A 107 -18.07 -17.82 -0.02
C SER A 107 -17.74 -19.15 -0.70
N LEU A 108 -16.55 -19.72 -0.43
CA LEU A 108 -15.99 -20.95 -1.01
C LEU A 108 -15.75 -20.90 -2.54
N HIS A 109 -16.73 -20.46 -3.34
CA HIS A 109 -16.66 -20.36 -4.80
C HIS A 109 -17.52 -19.19 -5.34
N TYR A 110 -17.22 -18.71 -6.55
CA TYR A 110 -18.01 -17.69 -7.26
C TYR A 110 -18.84 -18.27 -8.43
N GLY A 111 -18.90 -19.60 -8.56
CA GLY A 111 -19.72 -20.32 -9.55
C GLY A 111 -19.22 -20.28 -11.00
N SER A 112 -18.53 -19.22 -11.42
CA SER A 112 -17.89 -19.07 -12.73
C SER A 112 -16.83 -17.96 -12.73
N ASP A 113 -15.97 -17.92 -13.73
CA ASP A 113 -15.00 -16.83 -13.92
C ASP A 113 -15.70 -15.48 -14.08
N ALA A 114 -16.80 -15.44 -14.85
CA ALA A 114 -17.64 -14.23 -15.00
C ALA A 114 -18.24 -13.78 -13.66
N GLY A 115 -18.65 -14.72 -12.80
CA GLY A 115 -19.12 -14.43 -11.44
C GLY A 115 -18.00 -13.86 -10.56
N ALA A 116 -16.79 -14.36 -10.69
CA ALA A 116 -15.62 -13.87 -9.96
C ALA A 116 -15.23 -12.45 -10.40
N GLU A 117 -15.23 -12.18 -11.72
CA GLU A 117 -14.96 -10.86 -12.29
C GLU A 117 -16.00 -9.82 -11.85
N MET A 118 -17.27 -10.20 -11.86
CA MET A 118 -18.36 -9.36 -11.38
C MET A 118 -18.19 -9.02 -9.89
N ALA A 119 -17.88 -10.02 -9.06
CA ALA A 119 -17.63 -9.81 -7.63
C ALA A 119 -16.43 -8.87 -7.41
N ALA A 120 -15.31 -9.08 -8.12
CA ALA A 120 -14.14 -8.22 -8.04
C ALA A 120 -14.47 -6.76 -8.44
N THR A 121 -15.29 -6.58 -9.47
CA THR A 121 -15.74 -5.25 -9.92
C THR A 121 -16.56 -4.55 -8.84
N TYR A 122 -17.58 -5.20 -8.28
CA TYR A 122 -18.40 -4.61 -7.21
C TYR A 122 -17.61 -4.29 -5.96
N HIS A 123 -16.67 -5.16 -5.57
CA HIS A 123 -15.78 -4.92 -4.43
C HIS A 123 -14.84 -3.74 -4.66
N SER A 124 -14.31 -3.60 -5.88
CA SER A 124 -13.46 -2.48 -6.26
C SER A 124 -14.22 -1.16 -6.18
N VAL A 125 -15.40 -1.07 -6.80
CA VAL A 125 -16.28 0.11 -6.72
C VAL A 125 -16.65 0.44 -5.28
N THR A 126 -17.07 -0.56 -4.51
CA THR A 126 -17.43 -0.40 -3.10
C THR A 126 -16.26 0.10 -2.26
N GLY A 127 -15.06 -0.43 -2.49
CA GLY A 127 -13.83 0.00 -1.82
C GLY A 127 -13.52 1.46 -2.11
N THR A 128 -13.55 1.87 -3.37
CA THR A 128 -13.30 3.25 -3.79
C THR A 128 -14.33 4.23 -3.21
N VAL A 129 -15.63 3.91 -3.25
CA VAL A 129 -16.67 4.78 -2.66
C VAL A 129 -16.47 4.96 -1.16
N LYS A 130 -16.10 3.89 -0.45
CA LYS A 130 -15.78 3.97 0.99
C LYS A 130 -14.51 4.78 1.26
N LEU A 131 -13.50 4.68 0.40
CA LEU A 131 -12.27 5.46 0.50
C LEU A 131 -12.55 6.96 0.44
N HIS A 132 -13.51 7.39 -0.39
CA HIS A 132 -14.00 8.77 -0.45
C HIS A 132 -15.03 9.12 0.62
N GLY A 133 -15.19 8.29 1.67
CA GLY A 133 -16.09 8.57 2.80
C GLY A 133 -17.58 8.63 2.44
N SER A 134 -17.96 8.05 1.29
CA SER A 134 -19.26 8.26 0.69
C SER A 134 -20.20 7.05 0.82
N SER A 135 -21.51 7.30 0.72
CA SER A 135 -22.52 6.23 0.75
C SER A 135 -22.57 5.47 -0.57
N ILE A 136 -22.32 4.15 -0.53
CA ILE A 136 -22.48 3.26 -1.70
C ILE A 136 -23.87 3.37 -2.29
N TRP A 137 -24.90 3.47 -1.44
CA TRP A 137 -26.28 3.50 -1.90
C TRP A 137 -26.58 4.77 -2.69
N ASN A 138 -26.07 5.90 -2.22
CA ASN A 138 -26.19 7.18 -2.92
C ASN A 138 -25.40 7.17 -4.24
N PHE A 139 -24.17 6.63 -4.21
CA PHE A 139 -23.34 6.52 -5.40
C PHE A 139 -24.02 5.69 -6.49
N ILE A 140 -24.40 4.44 -6.16
CA ILE A 140 -25.03 3.52 -7.11
C ILE A 140 -26.35 4.08 -7.63
N GLY A 141 -27.20 4.61 -6.74
CA GLY A 141 -28.47 5.21 -7.13
C GLY A 141 -28.29 6.39 -8.10
N THR A 142 -27.36 7.28 -7.82
CA THR A 142 -27.08 8.45 -8.67
C THR A 142 -26.43 8.04 -9.99
N PHE A 143 -25.46 7.12 -9.94
CA PHE A 143 -24.81 6.56 -11.12
C PHE A 143 -25.84 5.99 -12.10
N PHE A 144 -26.69 5.06 -11.64
CA PHE A 144 -27.70 4.45 -12.50
C PHE A 144 -28.77 5.44 -12.96
N LYS A 145 -29.21 6.38 -12.12
CA LYS A 145 -30.13 7.45 -12.52
C LYS A 145 -29.55 8.26 -13.68
N ASN A 146 -28.27 8.63 -13.61
CA ASN A 146 -27.60 9.36 -14.67
C ASN A 146 -27.46 8.52 -15.95
N ILE A 147 -27.12 7.23 -15.85
CA ILE A 147 -27.06 6.32 -17.01
C ILE A 147 -28.42 6.20 -17.70
N PHE A 148 -29.49 6.00 -16.94
CA PHE A 148 -30.85 5.87 -17.47
C PHE A 148 -31.37 7.17 -18.09
N ASN A 149 -30.92 8.32 -17.59
CA ASN A 149 -31.18 9.64 -18.18
C ASN A 149 -30.30 9.94 -19.41
N GLY A 150 -29.51 8.99 -19.89
CA GLY A 150 -28.70 9.14 -21.10
C GLY A 150 -27.32 9.77 -20.88
N CYS A 151 -26.90 10.04 -19.63
CA CYS A 151 -25.54 10.51 -19.36
C CYS A 151 -24.51 9.45 -19.77
N ARG A 152 -23.46 9.87 -20.49
CA ARG A 152 -22.33 9.02 -20.91
C ARG A 152 -20.99 9.65 -20.53
N ASP A 153 -21.01 10.66 -19.67
CA ASP A 153 -19.82 11.32 -19.16
C ASP A 153 -19.22 10.50 -18.01
N TYR A 154 -18.63 9.36 -18.35
CA TYR A 154 -18.07 8.43 -17.38
C TYR A 154 -16.94 9.04 -16.54
N VAL A 155 -16.26 10.06 -17.07
CA VAL A 155 -15.18 10.77 -16.38
C VAL A 155 -15.71 11.51 -15.16
N ASN A 156 -16.93 12.03 -15.22
CA ASN A 156 -17.59 12.70 -14.09
C ASN A 156 -18.54 11.79 -13.31
N MET A 157 -18.59 10.49 -13.64
CA MET A 157 -19.44 9.49 -12.96
C MET A 157 -18.65 8.57 -12.02
N VAL A 158 -17.46 8.99 -11.61
CA VAL A 158 -16.60 8.29 -10.65
C VAL A 158 -16.96 8.64 -9.19
N PRO A 159 -16.59 7.78 -8.22
CA PRO A 159 -16.94 7.97 -6.82
C PRO A 159 -16.61 9.34 -6.23
N ASP A 160 -15.46 9.94 -6.53
CA ASP A 160 -15.08 11.26 -6.00
C ASP A 160 -15.93 12.42 -6.55
N LYS A 161 -16.57 12.25 -7.71
CA LYS A 161 -17.37 13.31 -8.37
C LYS A 161 -18.86 13.23 -8.06
N ILE A 162 -19.41 12.03 -7.92
CA ILE A 162 -20.85 11.83 -7.71
C ILE A 162 -21.28 12.17 -6.29
N THR A 163 -20.44 11.93 -5.28
CA THR A 163 -20.86 11.99 -3.87
C THR A 163 -20.42 13.27 -3.13
N LEU A 164 -19.78 14.21 -3.83
CA LEU A 164 -19.46 15.56 -3.33
C LEU A 164 -20.51 16.63 -3.73
N ALA A 165 -21.65 16.22 -4.32
CA ALA A 165 -22.77 17.08 -4.70
C ALA A 165 -23.96 16.94 -3.74
#